data_AF-A0A8K0G557-F1
#
_entry.id   AF-A0A8K0G557-F1
#
_cell.length_a   1.000
_cell.length_b   1.000
_cell.length_c   1.000
_cell.angle_alpha   90.00
_cell.angle_beta   90.00
_cell.angle_gamma   90.00
#
_symmetry.space_group_name_H-M   'P 1'
#
loop_
_entity.id
_entity.type
_entity.pdbx_description
1 polymer ?
#
loop_
_entity_poly.entity_id
_entity_poly.type
_entity_poly.pdbx_seq_one_letter_code
_entity_poly.pdbx_strand_id
1 'polypeptide(L)'
;MQAYINNRPTRKIFLYSAHEMNVAYLLNALDVYFPHVPPYGAYVMVELYEKNRTYCVKIYYQDYSGLEPKSLKIPGCQCCCPFKQFVRLLSKNIPRENENCGDDSTILHQYASKRGLYS
;
A
#
# COMPACT_ATOMS: atom_id res chain seq x y z
N MET A 1 10.88 0.94 -2.60
CA MET A 1 11.69 0.52 -1.42
C MET A 1 12.72 -0.56 -1.76
N GLN A 2 12.33 -1.70 -2.35
CA GLN A 2 13.29 -2.78 -2.69
C GLN A 2 14.45 -2.33 -3.58
N ALA A 3 14.19 -1.48 -4.59
CA ALA A 3 15.24 -0.93 -5.45
C ALA A 3 16.32 -0.17 -4.66
N TYR A 4 15.93 0.57 -3.60
CA TYR A 4 16.89 1.25 -2.72
C TYR A 4 17.73 0.24 -1.93
N ILE A 5 17.09 -0.76 -1.33
CA ILE A 5 17.76 -1.83 -0.56
C ILE A 5 18.74 -2.63 -1.43
N ASN A 6 18.41 -2.83 -2.71
CA ASN A 6 19.25 -3.53 -3.67
C ASN A 6 20.36 -2.64 -4.28
N ASN A 7 20.63 -1.48 -3.69
CA ASN A 7 21.61 -0.49 -4.15
C ASN A 7 21.41 -0.04 -5.61
N ARG A 8 20.15 0.07 -6.03
CA ARG A 8 19.72 0.64 -7.33
C ARG A 8 18.75 1.82 -7.14
N PRO A 9 19.05 2.81 -6.29
CA PRO A 9 18.13 3.91 -6.06
C PRO A 9 18.10 4.86 -7.27
N THR A 10 16.92 5.09 -7.82
CA THR A 10 16.71 6.14 -8.84
C THR A 10 15.98 7.36 -8.28
N ARG A 11 15.30 7.21 -7.14
CA ARG A 11 14.49 8.26 -6.48
C ARG A 11 14.49 8.10 -4.96
N LYS A 12 14.50 9.21 -4.25
CA LYS A 12 14.43 9.26 -2.77
C LYS A 12 13.00 9.45 -2.25
N ILE A 13 12.13 10.08 -3.02
CA ILE A 13 10.74 10.39 -2.65
C ILE A 13 9.83 10.03 -3.84
N PHE A 14 8.67 9.46 -3.52
CA PHE A 14 7.57 9.25 -4.45
C PHE A 14 6.35 9.96 -3.87
N LEU A 15 5.71 10.83 -4.65
CA LEU A 15 4.51 11.57 -4.25
C LEU A 15 3.34 11.12 -5.13
N TYR A 16 2.25 10.71 -4.50
CA TYR A 16 1.03 10.26 -5.16
C TYR A 16 -0.11 11.19 -4.72
N SER A 17 -0.74 11.85 -5.68
CA SER A 17 -1.99 12.59 -5.44
C SER A 17 -3.17 11.65 -5.63
N ALA A 18 -4.08 11.62 -4.67
CA ALA A 18 -5.19 10.67 -4.65
C ALA A 18 -6.39 11.25 -3.88
N HIS A 19 -7.51 10.51 -3.89
CA HIS A 19 -8.72 10.89 -3.16
C HIS A 19 -8.71 10.34 -1.72
N GLU A 20 -9.58 10.88 -0.87
CA GLU A 20 -9.79 10.46 0.52
C GLU A 20 -10.06 8.95 0.62
N MET A 21 -10.76 8.38 -0.36
CA MET A 21 -11.01 6.94 -0.45
C MET A 21 -9.71 6.15 -0.62
N ASN A 22 -8.76 6.63 -1.42
CA ASN A 22 -7.48 5.95 -1.60
C ASN A 22 -6.67 5.95 -0.29
N VAL A 23 -6.70 7.05 0.45
CA VAL A 23 -6.05 7.15 1.77
C VAL A 23 -6.69 6.16 2.74
N ALA A 24 -8.03 6.12 2.81
CA ALA A 24 -8.75 5.19 3.66
C ALA A 24 -8.45 3.73 3.31
N TYR A 25 -8.47 3.37 2.02
CA TYR A 25 -8.15 2.02 1.57
C TYR A 25 -6.69 1.64 1.84
N LEU A 26 -5.74 2.57 1.70
CA LEU A 26 -4.35 2.32 2.06
C LEU A 26 -4.20 2.04 3.56
N LEU A 27 -4.81 2.87 4.42
CA LEU A 27 -4.81 2.65 5.87
C LEU A 27 -5.47 1.32 6.24
N ASN A 28 -6.53 0.93 5.52
CA ASN A 28 -7.21 -0.34 5.73
C ASN A 28 -6.35 -1.53 5.29
N ALA A 29 -5.67 -1.45 4.14
CA ALA A 29 -4.71 -2.45 3.70
C ALA A 29 -3.49 -2.57 4.62
N LEU A 30 -3.16 -1.51 5.36
CA LEU A 30 -2.15 -1.50 6.41
C LEU A 30 -2.68 -1.98 7.77
N ASP A 31 -3.98 -2.27 7.89
CA ASP A 31 -4.67 -2.73 9.10
C ASP A 31 -4.56 -1.73 10.28
N VAL A 32 -4.61 -0.43 9.96
CA VAL A 32 -4.45 0.70 10.91
C VAL A 32 -5.52 1.77 10.71
N TYR A 33 -6.53 1.50 9.89
CA TYR A 33 -7.67 2.38 9.68
C TYR A 33 -8.60 2.37 10.90
N PHE A 34 -9.13 3.54 11.23
CA PHE A 34 -10.25 3.71 12.15
C PHE A 34 -11.42 4.36 11.38
N PRO A 35 -12.70 4.16 11.77
CA PRO A 35 -13.82 4.74 11.04
C PRO A 35 -13.82 6.27 11.03
N HIS A 36 -13.43 6.86 9.91
CA HIS A 36 -13.48 8.30 9.63
C HIS A 36 -13.33 8.55 8.12
N VAL A 37 -13.72 9.76 7.68
CA VAL A 37 -13.39 10.25 6.34
C VAL A 37 -12.07 11.02 6.44
N PRO A 38 -11.01 10.64 5.70
CA PRO A 38 -9.77 11.41 5.69
C PRO A 38 -10.04 12.86 5.28
N PRO A 39 -9.63 13.86 6.08
CA PRO A 39 -9.92 15.26 5.79
C PRO A 39 -9.11 15.78 4.59
N TYR A 40 -9.47 16.97 4.10
CA TYR A 40 -8.74 17.62 3.02
C TYR A 40 -7.26 17.79 3.36
N GLY A 41 -6.41 17.41 2.40
CA GLY A 41 -4.95 17.46 2.55
C GLY A 41 -4.37 16.33 3.41
N ALA A 42 -5.18 15.39 3.91
CA ALA A 42 -4.67 14.25 4.65
C ALA A 42 -3.71 13.41 3.80
N TYR A 43 -2.68 12.86 4.43
CA TYR A 43 -1.67 12.07 3.75
C TYR A 43 -1.11 10.95 4.61
N VAL A 44 -0.59 9.92 3.94
CA VAL A 44 0.14 8.81 4.56
C VAL A 44 1.58 8.86 4.09
N MET A 45 2.53 8.89 5.02
CA MET A 45 3.96 8.74 4.73
C MET A 45 4.39 7.32 5.05
N VAL A 46 5.09 6.68 4.12
CA VAL A 46 5.70 5.36 4.31
C VAL A 46 7.19 5.51 4.08
N GLU A 47 7.95 5.55 5.17
CA GLU A 47 9.37 5.84 5.18
C GLU A 47 10.20 4.57 5.31
N LEU A 48 11.23 4.45 4.48
CA LEU A 48 12.27 3.42 4.64
C LEU A 48 13.42 4.02 5.44
N TYR A 49 13.61 3.55 6.66
CA TYR A 49 14.68 3.98 7.56
C TYR A 49 15.80 2.93 7.61
N GLU A 50 17.06 3.37 7.49
CA GLU A 50 18.24 2.52 7.61
C GLU A 50 18.99 2.85 8.90
N LYS A 51 19.34 1.81 9.68
CA LYS A 51 20.25 1.91 10.82
C LYS A 51 21.14 0.68 10.86
N ASN A 52 22.47 0.88 10.87
CA ASN A 52 23.46 -0.19 10.92
C ASN A 52 23.20 -1.30 9.86
N ARG A 53 22.98 -0.90 8.59
CA ARG A 53 22.65 -1.80 7.46
C ARG A 53 21.38 -2.64 7.66
N THR A 54 20.53 -2.26 8.61
CA THR A 54 19.22 -2.88 8.84
C THR A 54 18.14 -1.89 8.41
N TYR A 55 17.17 -2.37 7.65
CA TYR A 55 16.08 -1.56 7.12
C TYR A 55 14.79 -1.81 7.87
N CYS A 56 14.10 -0.73 8.23
CA CYS A 56 12.74 -0.78 8.76
C CYS A 56 11.83 0.23 8.07
N VAL A 57 10.54 -0.02 8.14
CA VAL A 57 9.49 0.83 7.61
C VAL A 57 8.80 1.54 8.77
N LYS A 58 8.63 2.85 8.65
CA LYS A 58 7.82 3.67 9.54
C LYS A 58 6.65 4.24 8.76
N ILE A 59 5.49 4.29 9.39
CA ILE A 59 4.28 4.84 8.76
C ILE A 59 3.78 5.99 9.62
N TYR A 60 3.36 7.06 8.95
CA TYR A 60 2.74 8.21 9.57
C TYR A 60 1.46 8.57 8.85
N TYR A 61 0.47 9.05 9.59
CA TYR A 61 -0.78 9.55 9.06
C TYR A 61 -1.09 10.93 9.63
N GLN A 62 -1.33 11.88 8.75
CA GLN A 62 -1.76 13.22 9.11
C GLN A 62 -3.24 13.37 8.78
N ASP A 63 -4.05 13.59 9.82
CA ASP A 63 -5.49 13.85 9.75
C ASP A 63 -5.86 15.23 10.31
N TYR A 64 -4.86 16.07 10.61
CA TYR A 64 -5.03 17.42 11.16
C TYR A 64 -5.82 17.49 12.47
N SER A 65 -5.97 16.38 13.20
CA SER A 65 -6.44 16.42 14.58
C SER A 65 -5.36 16.95 15.54
N GLY A 66 -4.13 17.12 15.05
CA GLY A 66 -2.98 17.69 15.74
C GLY A 66 -2.00 18.29 14.73
N LEU A 67 -0.98 19.00 15.23
CA LEU A 67 0.00 19.67 14.37
C LEU A 67 0.92 18.67 13.64
N GLU A 68 1.30 17.59 14.33
CA GLU A 68 2.26 16.61 13.83
C GLU A 68 1.58 15.33 13.33
N PRO A 69 2.14 14.66 12.30
CA PRO A 69 1.63 13.37 11.82
C PRO A 69 1.73 12.29 12.90
N LYS A 70 0.66 11.49 13.04
CA LYS A 70 0.59 10.39 13.99
C LYS A 70 1.39 9.21 13.48
N SER A 71 2.27 8.65 14.31
CA SER A 71 2.97 7.40 13.99
C SER A 71 2.01 6.22 14.07
N LEU A 72 1.97 5.42 13.00
CA LEU A 72 1.13 4.23 12.91
C LEU A 72 1.96 2.96 13.11
N LYS A 73 1.39 2.01 13.85
CA LYS A 73 1.99 0.70 14.12
C LYS A 73 1.15 -0.38 13.45
N ILE A 74 1.73 -1.05 12.45
CA ILE A 74 1.09 -2.22 11.83
C ILE A 74 0.91 -3.31 12.89
N PRO A 75 -0.30 -3.89 13.04
CA PRO A 75 -0.54 -5.02 13.92
C PRO A 75 0.43 -6.17 13.67
N GLY A 76 0.99 -6.75 14.73
CA GLY A 76 2.00 -7.80 14.62
C GLY A 76 3.39 -7.31 14.18
N CYS A 77 3.65 -6.00 14.22
CA CYS A 77 4.99 -5.42 14.03
C CYS A 77 5.34 -4.40 15.13
N GLN A 78 6.58 -3.94 15.16
CA GLN A 78 7.03 -2.80 15.98
C GLN A 78 6.93 -1.49 15.19
N CYS A 79 7.03 -0.32 15.85
CA CYS A 79 6.88 0.99 15.18
C CYS A 79 7.90 1.22 14.05
N CYS A 80 9.11 0.67 14.20
CA CYS A 80 10.12 0.57 13.13
C CYS A 80 10.08 -0.85 12.57
N CYS A 81 9.10 -1.13 11.71
CA CYS A 81 8.78 -2.49 11.29
C CYS A 81 9.87 -3.06 10.36
N PRO A 82 10.57 -4.16 10.71
CA PRO A 82 11.63 -4.71 9.87
C PRO A 82 11.12 -4.97 8.45
N PHE A 83 11.88 -4.57 7.43
CA PHE A 83 11.39 -4.57 6.05
C PHE A 83 10.86 -5.93 5.59
N LYS A 84 11.54 -7.04 5.95
CA LYS A 84 11.08 -8.40 5.64
C LYS A 84 9.73 -8.75 6.30
N GLN A 85 9.52 -8.30 7.54
CA GLN A 85 8.28 -8.52 8.27
C GLN A 85 7.15 -7.67 7.70
N PHE A 86 7.43 -6.41 7.35
CA PHE A 86 6.50 -5.52 6.66
C PHE A 86 5.95 -6.16 5.37
N VAL A 87 6.84 -6.66 4.50
CA VAL A 87 6.44 -7.34 3.25
C VAL A 87 5.58 -8.57 3.53
N ARG A 88 5.95 -9.39 4.53
CA ARG A 88 5.18 -10.58 4.91
C ARG A 88 3.79 -10.25 5.47
N LEU A 89 3.67 -9.19 6.25
CA LEU A 89 2.38 -8.79 6.83
C LEU A 89 1.44 -8.24 5.75
N LEU A 90 1.98 -7.55 4.74
CA LEU A 90 1.19 -6.99 3.65
C LEU A 90 0.91 -7.96 2.51
N SER A 91 1.70 -9.02 2.35
CA SER A 91 1.46 -9.99 1.25
C SER A 91 0.08 -10.63 1.30
N LYS A 92 -0.59 -10.66 2.45
CA LYS A 92 -1.98 -11.13 2.58
C LYS A 92 -3.01 -10.22 1.87
N ASN A 93 -2.66 -8.95 1.68
CA ASN A 93 -3.53 -7.91 1.11
C ASN A 93 -3.14 -7.55 -0.34
N ILE A 94 -2.10 -8.18 -0.89
CA ILE A 94 -1.67 -7.99 -2.27
C ILE A 94 -2.23 -9.18 -3.08
N PRO A 95 -3.16 -8.95 -4.02
CA PRO A 95 -3.73 -10.02 -4.82
C PRO A 95 -2.66 -10.68 -5.70
N ARG A 96 -2.79 -11.99 -5.92
CA ARG A 96 -2.03 -12.70 -6.95
C ARG A 96 -2.59 -12.38 -8.33
N GLU A 97 -1.81 -12.65 -9.37
CA GLU A 97 -2.22 -12.39 -10.77
C GLU A 97 -3.58 -13.01 -11.12
N ASN A 98 -3.86 -14.20 -10.61
CA ASN A 98 -5.12 -14.93 -10.82
C ASN A 98 -6.26 -14.55 -9.84
N GLU A 99 -5.99 -13.67 -8.89
CA GLU A 99 -6.94 -13.20 -7.86
C GLU A 99 -7.31 -11.71 -8.06
N ASN A 100 -6.73 -11.06 -9.07
CA ASN A 100 -7.11 -9.72 -9.48
C ASN A 100 -8.55 -9.74 -10.01
N CYS A 101 -9.34 -8.72 -9.67
CA CYS A 101 -10.66 -8.55 -10.24
C CYS A 101 -10.53 -8.28 -11.75
N GLY A 102 -10.90 -9.29 -12.56
CA GLY A 102 -11.30 -9.22 -13.97
C GLY A 102 -10.51 -8.27 -14.89
N ASP A 103 -9.64 -8.84 -15.72
CA ASP A 103 -9.42 -8.25 -17.04
C ASP A 103 -10.73 -8.46 -17.82
N ASP A 104 -11.49 -7.38 -18.02
CA ASP A 104 -12.80 -7.39 -18.69
C ASP A 104 -12.71 -8.04 -20.10
N SER A 105 -11.52 -7.95 -20.72
CA SER A 105 -11.17 -8.62 -21.96
C SER A 105 -11.22 -10.14 -21.86
N THR A 106 -10.77 -10.74 -20.75
CA THR A 106 -10.67 -12.20 -20.59
C THR A 106 -12.03 -12.82 -20.29
N ILE A 107 -12.88 -12.12 -19.52
CA ILE A 107 -14.24 -12.57 -19.21
C ILE A 107 -15.12 -12.46 -20.45
N LEU A 108 -15.03 -11.34 -21.20
CA LEU A 108 -15.75 -11.19 -22.47
C LEU A 108 -15.27 -12.18 -23.53
N HIS A 109 -13.96 -12.44 -23.66
CA HIS A 109 -13.45 -13.45 -24.59
C HIS A 109 -13.90 -14.86 -24.22
N GLN A 110 -13.85 -15.25 -22.94
CA GLN A 110 -14.36 -16.57 -22.52
C GLN A 110 -15.86 -16.71 -22.73
N TYR A 111 -16.63 -15.64 -22.46
CA TYR A 111 -18.07 -15.65 -22.65
C TYR A 111 -18.46 -15.67 -24.14
N ALA A 112 -17.79 -14.88 -24.98
CA ALA A 112 -18.03 -14.83 -26.42
C ALA A 112 -17.57 -16.12 -27.13
N SER A 113 -16.45 -16.73 -26.70
CA SER A 113 -15.98 -18.02 -27.20
C SER A 113 -16.94 -19.17 -26.82
N LYS A 114 -17.48 -19.19 -25.59
CA LYS A 114 -18.52 -20.16 -25.17
C LYS A 114 -19.86 -20.00 -25.89
N ARG A 115 -20.13 -18.82 -26.49
CA ARG A 115 -21.36 -18.57 -27.27
C ARG A 115 -21.15 -18.61 -28.78
N GLY A 116 -19.95 -18.92 -29.27
CA GLY A 116 -19.67 -18.98 -30.71
C GLY A 116 -19.87 -17.62 -31.42
N LEU A 117 -19.66 -16.51 -30.71
CA LEU A 117 -19.83 -15.15 -31.26
C LEU A 117 -18.57 -14.63 -31.98
N TYR A 118 -17.50 -15.42 -32.01
CA TYR A 118 -16.37 -15.22 -32.91
C TYR A 118 -16.31 -16.43 -33.84
N SER A 119 -16.56 -16.19 -35.12
CA SER A 119 -16.29 -17.12 -36.23
C SER A 119 -14.81 -17.19 -36.53
#